data_AF-A0A2V8QBJ0-F1
#
_entry.id   AF-A0A2V8QBJ0-F1
#
_cell.length_a   1.000
_cell.length_b   1.000
_cell.length_c   1.000
_cell.angle_alpha   90.00
_cell.angle_beta   90.00
_cell.angle_gamma   90.00
#
_symmetry.space_group_name_H-M   'P 1'
#
loop_
_entity.id
_entity.type
_entity.pdbx_description
1 polymer ?
#
loop_
_entity_poly.entity_id
_entity_poly.type
_entity_poly.pdbx_seq_one_letter_code
_entity_poly.pdbx_strand_id
1 'polypeptide(L)'
;IYLNQGAVECLVSRRRLPDAVLFLWDARKRTAAIKVAGDNDERAYRVAYSDKSSGATITAKSFLNWIGFPYAEPLTVPADWVAKQRLLRFQLPSD
;
A
#
# COMPACT_ATOMS: atom_id res chain seq x y z
N ILE A 1 -4.00 4.91 4.97
CA ILE A 1 -4.41 3.74 4.14
C ILE A 1 -4.48 2.54 5.04
N TYR A 2 -5.62 1.84 5.05
CA TYR A 2 -5.80 0.61 5.82
C TYR A 2 -5.71 -0.60 4.89
N LEU A 3 -4.98 -1.63 5.32
CA LEU A 3 -4.87 -2.93 4.66
C LEU A 3 -5.63 -3.94 5.50
N ASN A 4 -6.56 -4.66 4.89
CA ASN A 4 -7.19 -5.80 5.54
C ASN A 4 -6.22 -7.00 5.62
N GLN A 5 -6.66 -8.06 6.29
CA GLN A 5 -5.83 -9.26 6.49
C GLN A 5 -5.33 -9.87 5.18
N GLY A 6 -6.19 -10.05 4.18
CA GLY A 6 -5.79 -10.65 2.90
C GLY A 6 -4.74 -9.81 2.16
N ALA A 7 -4.83 -8.49 2.23
CA ALA A 7 -3.81 -7.60 1.69
C ALA A 7 -2.47 -7.73 2.44
N VAL A 8 -2.51 -7.83 3.77
CA VAL A 8 -1.30 -8.08 4.57
C VAL A 8 -0.66 -9.41 4.20
N GLU A 9 -1.45 -10.49 4.08
CA GLU A 9 -0.99 -11.83 3.71
C GLU A 9 -0.30 -11.85 2.33
N CYS A 10 -0.83 -11.10 1.36
CA CYS A 10 -0.20 -10.97 0.04
C CYS A 10 1.20 -10.33 0.12
N LEU A 11 1.42 -9.42 1.07
CA LEU A 11 2.69 -8.73 1.26
C LEU A 11 3.68 -9.50 2.14
N VAL A 12 3.27 -10.60 2.80
CA VAL A 12 4.19 -11.40 3.61
C VAL A 12 5.29 -11.98 2.73
N SER A 13 6.53 -11.77 3.15
CA SER A 13 7.72 -12.27 2.48
C SER A 13 8.55 -13.07 3.48
N ARG A 14 9.02 -14.26 3.10
CA ARG A 14 9.84 -15.12 3.98
C ARG A 14 9.18 -15.41 5.35
N ARG A 15 7.85 -15.55 5.38
CA ARG A 15 7.04 -15.72 6.60
C ARG A 15 7.19 -14.59 7.63
N ARG A 16 7.60 -13.39 7.19
CA ARG A 16 7.75 -12.21 8.03
C ARG A 16 6.82 -11.10 7.52
N LEU A 17 6.19 -10.41 8.47
CA LEU A 17 5.43 -9.20 8.21
C LEU A 17 6.39 -8.08 7.73
N PRO A 18 6.06 -7.34 6.66
CA PRO A 18 6.93 -6.27 6.19
C PRO A 18 6.94 -5.06 7.15
N ASP A 19 8.13 -4.64 7.57
CA ASP A 19 8.26 -3.44 8.43
C ASP A 19 7.99 -2.13 7.65
N ALA A 20 8.24 -2.15 6.34
CA ALA A 20 8.05 -1.01 5.46
C ALA A 20 7.65 -1.41 4.03
N VAL A 21 6.99 -0.49 3.34
CA VAL A 21 6.50 -0.66 1.97
C VAL A 21 6.77 0.55 1.10
N LEU A 22 6.88 0.33 -0.21
CA LEU A 22 6.95 1.36 -1.23
C LEU A 22 5.58 1.59 -1.86
N PHE A 23 5.25 2.86 -2.07
CA PHE A 23 4.17 3.26 -2.96
C PHE A 23 4.72 3.53 -4.36
N LEU A 24 4.07 2.94 -5.35
CA LEU A 24 4.36 3.14 -6.77
C LEU A 24 3.16 3.82 -7.43
N TRP A 25 3.43 4.68 -8.41
CA TRP A 25 2.40 5.42 -9.13
C TRP A 25 2.64 5.38 -10.63
N ASP A 26 1.63 5.00 -11.39
CA ASP A 26 1.55 5.17 -12.83
C ASP A 26 0.56 6.31 -13.12
N ALA A 27 1.09 7.50 -13.38
CA ALA A 27 0.29 8.69 -13.67
C ALA A 27 -0.55 8.55 -14.95
N ARG A 28 -0.09 7.76 -15.93
CA ARG A 28 -0.81 7.58 -17.21
C ARG A 28 -2.05 6.72 -17.02
N LYS A 29 -1.97 5.71 -16.13
CA LYS A 29 -3.05 4.76 -15.85
C LYS A 29 -3.82 5.06 -14.57
N ARG A 30 -3.46 6.12 -13.85
CA ARG A 30 -3.96 6.45 -12.50
C ARG A 30 -3.97 5.22 -11.56
N THR A 31 -2.92 4.41 -11.67
CA THR A 31 -2.82 3.14 -10.97
C THR A 31 -1.73 3.23 -9.92
N ALA A 32 -2.05 2.84 -8.69
CA ALA A 32 -1.10 2.77 -7.60
C ALA A 32 -0.75 1.31 -7.29
N ALA A 33 0.40 1.11 -6.65
CA ALA A 33 0.75 -0.18 -6.10
C ALA A 33 1.53 -0.06 -4.78
N ILE A 34 1.37 -1.07 -3.93
CA ILE A 34 2.12 -1.26 -2.69
C ILE A 34 3.02 -2.48 -2.87
N LYS A 35 4.30 -2.30 -2.57
CA LYS A 35 5.33 -3.36 -2.62
C LYS A 35 6.11 -3.39 -1.33
N VAL A 36 6.53 -4.57 -0.87
CA VAL A 36 7.47 -4.68 0.27
C VAL A 36 8.75 -3.93 -0.07
N ALA A 37 9.20 -3.08 0.85
CA ALA A 37 10.45 -2.35 0.69
C ALA A 37 11.66 -3.27 0.92
N GLY A 38 12.79 -2.92 0.32
CA GLY A 38 14.07 -3.52 0.68
C GLY A 38 14.57 -2.96 2.03
N ASP A 39 15.60 -3.60 2.57
CA ASP A 39 16.24 -3.13 3.79
C ASP A 39 16.84 -1.72 3.56
N ASN A 40 16.62 -0.81 4.52
CA ASN A 40 17.12 0.57 4.51
C ASN A 40 16.67 1.43 3.31
N ASP A 41 15.52 1.15 2.70
CA ASP A 41 14.98 2.03 1.67
C ASP A 41 14.37 3.30 2.28
N GLU A 42 15.06 4.43 2.12
CA GLU A 42 14.65 5.74 2.64
C GLU A 42 13.31 6.25 2.09
N ARG A 43 12.85 5.67 0.97
CA ARG A 43 11.58 6.04 0.33
C ARG A 43 10.41 5.23 0.88
N ALA A 44 10.69 4.27 1.77
CA ALA A 44 9.70 3.36 2.30
C ALA A 44 8.86 3.98 3.42
N TYR A 45 7.60 3.60 3.43
CA TYR A 45 6.62 3.96 4.45
C TYR A 45 6.54 2.84 5.47
N ARG A 46 6.60 3.19 6.75
CA ARG A 46 6.44 2.22 7.84
C ARG A 46 5.03 1.64 7.85
N VAL A 47 4.94 0.35 8.16
CA VAL A 47 3.67 -0.35 8.36
C VAL A 47 3.41 -0.47 9.86
N ALA A 48 2.23 -0.02 10.30
CA ALA A 48 1.77 -0.19 11.67
C ALA A 48 0.73 -1.32 11.72
N TYR A 49 1.00 -2.36 12.49
CA TYR A 49 0.08 -3.47 12.70
C TYR A 49 -0.83 -3.20 13.89
N SER A 50 -2.07 -3.68 13.80
CA SER A 50 -3.03 -3.58 14.91
C SER A 50 -2.93 -4.82 15.80
N ASP A 51 -2.85 -4.63 17.11
CA ASP A 51 -2.86 -5.74 18.07
C ASP A 51 -4.25 -6.38 18.20
N LYS A 52 -5.31 -5.66 17.80
CA LYS A 52 -6.72 -6.06 17.97
C LYS A 52 -7.38 -6.53 16.67
N SER A 53 -6.75 -6.30 15.53
CA SER A 53 -7.27 -6.70 14.22
C SER A 53 -6.12 -7.17 13.33
N SER A 54 -6.37 -8.20 12.51
CA SER A 54 -5.37 -8.78 11.60
C SER A 54 -4.98 -7.87 10.41
N GLY A 55 -5.20 -6.57 10.52
CA GLY A 55 -4.92 -5.57 9.49
C GLY A 55 -3.69 -4.73 9.78
N ALA A 56 -3.40 -3.83 8.86
CA ALA A 56 -2.28 -2.89 8.99
C ALA A 56 -2.68 -1.49 8.50
N THR A 57 -2.00 -0.47 9.02
CA THR A 57 -2.19 0.92 8.64
C THR A 57 -0.88 1.51 8.14
N ILE A 58 -0.97 2.28 7.06
CA ILE A 58 0.14 3.03 6.49
C ILE A 58 -0.26 4.51 6.36
N THR A 59 0.57 5.38 6.93
CA THR A 59 0.39 6.84 6.83
C THR A 59 1.12 7.36 5.59
N ALA A 60 0.38 7.55 4.50
CA ALA A 60 0.94 7.91 3.18
C ALA A 60 0.53 9.32 2.71
N LYS A 61 0.37 10.28 3.63
CA LYS A 61 -0.12 11.64 3.30
C LYS A 61 0.73 12.31 2.20
N SER A 62 2.05 12.26 2.32
CA SER A 62 2.95 12.87 1.34
C SER A 62 2.80 12.25 -0.05
N PHE A 63 2.61 10.93 -0.14
CA PHE A 63 2.34 10.25 -1.41
C PHE A 63 1.01 10.70 -2.02
N LEU A 64 -0.08 10.72 -1.23
CA LEU A 64 -1.40 11.13 -1.71
C LEU A 64 -1.40 12.60 -2.18
N ASN A 65 -0.71 13.48 -1.46
CA ASN A 65 -0.50 14.86 -1.87
C ASN A 65 0.30 14.96 -3.18
N TRP A 66 1.38 14.18 -3.31
CA TRP A 66 2.22 14.19 -4.50
C TRP A 66 1.48 13.74 -5.77
N ILE A 67 0.59 12.76 -5.67
CA ILE A 67 -0.25 12.33 -6.80
C ILE A 67 -1.50 13.21 -6.99
N GLY A 68 -1.74 14.18 -6.10
CA GLY A 68 -2.90 15.08 -6.14
C GLY A 68 -4.23 14.39 -5.84
N PHE A 69 -4.24 13.31 -5.04
CA PHE A 69 -5.47 12.59 -4.72
C PHE A 69 -6.18 13.22 -3.51
N PRO A 70 -7.47 13.61 -3.61
CA PRO A 70 -8.22 14.11 -2.47
C PRO A 70 -8.56 12.95 -1.52
N TYR A 71 -8.27 13.10 -0.22
CA TYR A 71 -8.52 12.07 0.79
C TYR A 71 -9.36 12.58 1.98
N ALA A 72 -10.30 13.49 1.71
CA ALA A 72 -11.18 14.06 2.73
C ALA A 72 -12.05 13.00 3.42
N GLU A 73 -12.45 11.96 2.68
CA GLU A 73 -13.28 10.87 3.19
C GLU A 73 -12.59 9.51 3.02
N PRO A 74 -12.91 8.51 3.88
CA PRO A 74 -12.44 7.15 3.70
C PRO A 74 -12.99 6.55 2.40
N LEU A 75 -12.09 5.96 1.61
CA LEU A 75 -12.43 5.23 0.39
C LEU A 75 -11.89 3.80 0.47
N THR A 76 -12.76 2.83 0.15
CA THR A 76 -12.37 1.44 -0.04
C THR A 76 -12.18 1.17 -1.53
N VAL A 77 -11.01 0.67 -1.91
CA VAL A 77 -10.69 0.28 -3.28
C VAL A 77 -10.35 -1.21 -3.34
N PRO A 78 -10.81 -1.95 -4.35
CA PRO A 78 -10.33 -3.30 -4.59
C PRO A 78 -8.85 -3.27 -5.00
N ALA A 79 -8.12 -4.31 -4.63
CA ALA A 79 -6.71 -4.46 -4.97
C ALA A 79 -6.43 -5.87 -5.51
N ASP A 80 -5.59 -5.93 -6.54
CA ASP A 80 -5.13 -7.16 -7.16
C ASP A 80 -3.72 -7.51 -6.67
N TRP A 81 -3.49 -8.77 -6.32
CA TRP A 81 -2.13 -9.27 -6.15
C TRP A 81 -1.49 -9.60 -7.50
N VAL A 82 -0.36 -8.96 -7.81
CA VAL A 82 0.41 -9.20 -9.04
C VAL A 82 1.64 -10.05 -8.72
N ALA A 83 1.47 -11.37 -8.72
CA ALA A 83 2.48 -12.34 -8.24
C ALA A 83 3.87 -12.17 -8.86
N LYS A 84 3.96 -11.97 -10.19
CA LYS A 84 5.24 -11.80 -10.91
C LYS A 84 6.05 -10.60 -10.40
N GLN A 85 5.36 -9.54 -9.98
CA GLN A 85 5.97 -8.29 -9.54
C GLN A 85 5.99 -8.15 -8.01
N ARG A 86 5.29 -9.06 -7.32
CA ARG A 86 5.14 -9.12 -5.87
C ARG A 86 4.63 -7.79 -5.28
N LEU A 87 3.54 -7.29 -5.83
CA LEU A 87 2.90 -6.04 -5.40
C LEU A 87 1.37 -6.19 -5.36
N LEU A 88 0.75 -5.38 -4.50
CA LEU A 88 -0.68 -5.12 -4.53
C LEU A 88 -0.94 -3.92 -5.41
N ARG A 89 -1.76 -4.08 -6.45
CA ARG A 89 -2.12 -3.03 -7.39
C ARG A 89 -3.57 -2.60 -7.14
N PHE A 90 -3.84 -1.32 -7.15
CA PHE A 90 -5.19 -0.78 -7.04
C PHE A 90 -5.33 0.48 -7.90
N GLN A 91 -6.56 0.73 -8.34
CA GLN A 91 -6.88 1.91 -9.12
C GLN A 91 -7.56 2.92 -8.22
N LEU A 92 -7.10 4.17 -8.29
CA LEU A 92 -7.79 5.28 -7.66
C LEU A 92 -8.84 5.82 -8.63
N PRO A 93 -10.03 6.22 -8.16
CA PRO A 93 -11.01 6.85 -9.01
C PRO A 93 -10.42 8.10 -9.68
N SER A 94 -10.75 8.29 -10.95
CA SER A 94 -10.80 9.63 -11.55
C SER A 94 -12.07 10.27 -11.02
N ASP A 95 -11.97 11.51 -10.54
CA ASP A 95 -13.14 12.34 -10.26
C ASP A 95 -14.14 12.32 -11.43
#